data_AF-A0A557WMR9-F1
#
_entry.id   AF-A0A557WMR9-F1
#
_cell.length_a   1.000
_cell.length_b   1.000
_cell.length_c   1.000
_cell.angle_alpha   90.00
_cell.angle_beta   90.00
_cell.angle_gamma   90.00
#
_symmetry.space_group_name_H-M   'P 1'
#
loop_
_entity.id
_entity.type
_entity.pdbx_description
1 polymer ?
#
loop_
_entity_poly.entity_id
_entity_poly.type
_entity_poly.pdbx_seq_one_letter_code
_entity_poly.pdbx_strand_id
1 'polypeptide(L)'
;MSKTAEKIERVRLSTLKQRGWTDGAVKRFLGEPDALVTNPNYRSGPKMRLYDLPRVEAAERSERWRTWFDKTRALRAKASAQQSERMNASRVELAAQIDAVEIRIPRLTRDELFGVAVANRTAQSEWHAAERGHDNHDLATVSSADPAALQRWAV
;
A
#
# COMPACT_ATOMS: atom_id res chain seq x y z
N MET A 1 53.95 -16.72 2.78
CA MET A 1 53.12 -17.05 1.59
C MET A 1 51.73 -16.46 1.79
N SER A 2 51.52 -15.19 1.39
CA SER A 2 50.21 -14.55 1.52
C SER A 2 49.29 -15.07 0.42
N LYS A 3 48.25 -15.81 0.82
CA LYS A 3 47.12 -16.17 -0.02
C LYS A 3 46.49 -14.88 -0.55
N THR A 4 46.57 -14.65 -1.86
CA THR A 4 45.74 -13.67 -2.56
C THR A 4 44.29 -14.02 -2.26
N ALA A 5 43.59 -13.18 -1.49
CA ALA A 5 42.16 -13.33 -1.28
C ALA A 5 41.48 -13.08 -2.63
N GLU A 6 41.09 -14.16 -3.29
CA GLU A 6 40.35 -14.10 -4.54
C GLU A 6 39.10 -13.24 -4.31
N LYS A 7 38.90 -12.22 -5.17
CA LYS A 7 37.78 -11.30 -5.04
C LYS A 7 36.51 -12.03 -5.48
N ILE A 8 35.85 -12.71 -4.55
CA ILE A 8 34.59 -13.40 -4.82
C ILE A 8 33.51 -12.34 -5.08
N GLU A 9 32.87 -12.43 -6.25
CA GLU A 9 31.74 -11.58 -6.59
C GLU A 9 30.55 -11.91 -5.67
N ARG A 10 29.90 -10.86 -5.14
CA ARG A 10 28.77 -11.01 -4.22
C ARG A 10 27.55 -10.24 -4.70
N VAL A 11 26.39 -10.86 -4.56
CA VAL A 11 25.10 -10.29 -4.89
C VAL A 11 24.27 -9.98 -3.65
N ARG A 12 23.46 -8.93 -3.74
CA ARG A 12 22.53 -8.51 -2.67
C ARG A 12 21.24 -9.32 -2.75
N LEU A 13 20.51 -9.38 -1.64
CA LEU A 13 19.18 -9.99 -1.60
C LEU A 13 18.21 -9.39 -2.64
N SER A 14 18.28 -8.07 -2.91
CA SER A 14 17.46 -7.42 -3.94
C SER A 14 17.75 -7.97 -5.35
N THR A 15 19.03 -8.20 -5.67
CA THR A 15 19.45 -8.81 -6.95
C THR A 15 18.96 -10.25 -7.06
N LEU A 16 18.99 -11.02 -5.97
CA LEU A 16 18.42 -12.37 -5.95
C LEU A 16 16.91 -12.35 -6.21
N LYS A 17 16.17 -11.40 -5.60
CA LYS A 17 14.72 -11.26 -5.83
C LYS A 17 14.38 -10.98 -7.29
N GLN A 18 15.20 -10.19 -8.00
CA GLN A 18 15.03 -9.98 -9.44
C GLN A 18 15.25 -11.26 -10.26
N ARG A 19 16.10 -12.17 -9.78
CA ARG A 19 16.29 -13.53 -10.35
C ARG A 19 15.20 -14.52 -9.93
N GLY A 20 14.16 -14.08 -9.24
CA GLY A 20 13.02 -14.90 -8.81
C GLY A 20 13.22 -15.66 -7.49
N TRP A 21 14.30 -15.37 -6.76
CA TRP A 21 14.48 -15.89 -5.40
C TRP A 21 13.47 -15.25 -4.44
N THR A 22 12.88 -16.06 -3.57
CA THR A 22 12.09 -15.57 -2.42
C THR A 22 12.85 -15.77 -1.13
N ASP A 23 12.44 -15.08 -0.07
CA ASP A 23 13.11 -15.19 1.24
C ASP A 23 13.12 -16.64 1.75
N GLY A 24 12.04 -17.39 1.52
CA GLY A 24 11.99 -18.83 1.80
C GLY A 24 12.93 -19.66 0.91
N ALA A 25 13.14 -19.27 -0.35
CA ALA A 25 14.07 -19.94 -1.26
C ALA A 25 15.52 -19.68 -0.82
N VAL A 26 15.84 -18.43 -0.48
CA VAL A 26 17.14 -18.05 0.08
C VAL A 26 17.42 -18.86 1.33
N LYS A 27 16.48 -18.91 2.29
CA LYS A 27 16.64 -19.73 3.51
C LYS A 27 16.82 -21.22 3.20
N ARG A 28 16.11 -21.77 2.21
CA ARG A 28 16.11 -23.20 1.87
C ARG A 28 17.35 -23.67 1.11
N PHE A 29 17.92 -22.83 0.24
CA PHE A 29 18.99 -23.21 -0.68
C PHE A 29 20.31 -22.51 -0.40
N LEU A 30 20.28 -21.31 0.19
CA LEU A 30 21.46 -20.51 0.54
C LEU A 30 21.61 -20.30 2.05
N GLY A 31 20.59 -20.49 2.88
CA GLY A 31 20.72 -20.29 4.33
C GLY A 31 21.29 -18.93 4.72
N GLU A 32 22.33 -18.93 5.57
CA GLU A 32 23.00 -17.72 6.05
C GLU A 32 23.81 -17.00 4.95
N PRO A 33 23.88 -15.66 5.00
CA PRO A 33 24.65 -14.85 4.06
C PRO A 33 26.15 -15.03 4.26
N ASP A 34 26.91 -14.87 3.18
CA ASP A 34 28.36 -14.97 3.19
C ASP A 34 29.03 -13.70 3.76
N ALA A 35 28.34 -12.56 3.69
CA ALA A 35 28.76 -11.35 4.39
C ALA A 35 27.59 -10.46 4.84
N LEU A 36 27.81 -9.77 5.96
CA LEU A 36 26.94 -8.72 6.48
C LEU A 36 27.66 -7.37 6.37
N VAL A 37 27.12 -6.46 5.57
CA VAL A 37 27.69 -5.12 5.39
C VAL A 37 26.72 -4.05 5.87
N THR A 38 27.24 -2.88 6.22
CA THR A 38 26.39 -1.75 6.60
C THR A 38 25.50 -1.34 5.42
N ASN A 39 24.23 -1.07 5.69
CA ASN A 39 23.29 -0.64 4.65
C ASN A 39 23.73 0.74 4.12
N PRO A 40 23.94 0.88 2.80
CA PRO A 40 24.42 2.14 2.20
C PRO A 40 23.44 3.30 2.36
N ASN A 41 22.13 3.01 2.46
CA ASN A 41 21.10 4.04 2.58
C ASN A 41 20.89 4.46 4.05
N TYR A 42 21.11 3.54 5.00
CA TYR A 42 20.85 3.76 6.42
C TYR A 42 21.91 3.10 7.28
N ARG A 43 22.87 3.88 7.79
CA ARG A 43 23.99 3.36 8.59
C ARG A 43 23.55 2.65 9.87
N SER A 44 22.45 3.12 10.49
CA SER A 44 21.81 2.55 11.69
C SER A 44 20.81 1.43 11.38
N GLY A 45 20.50 1.19 10.11
CA GLY A 45 19.53 0.18 9.70
C GLY A 45 20.07 -1.26 9.78
N PRO A 46 19.22 -2.26 9.48
CA PRO A 46 19.62 -3.66 9.41
C PRO A 46 20.80 -3.86 8.45
N LYS A 47 21.73 -4.74 8.82
CA LYS A 47 22.87 -5.08 7.97
C LYS A 47 22.40 -5.70 6.66
N MET A 48 22.98 -5.24 5.55
CA MET A 48 22.73 -5.76 4.23
C MET A 48 23.41 -7.12 4.07
N ARG A 49 22.63 -8.10 3.62
CA ARG A 49 23.06 -9.48 3.39
C ARG A 49 23.64 -9.63 1.98
N LEU A 50 24.84 -10.19 1.89
CA LEU A 50 25.53 -10.51 0.64
C LEU A 50 25.71 -12.02 0.51
N TYR A 51 25.55 -12.51 -0.71
CA TYR A 51 25.69 -13.92 -1.06
C TYR A 51 26.72 -14.05 -2.18
N ASP A 52 27.62 -15.02 -2.09
CA ASP A 52 28.64 -15.28 -3.09
C ASP A 52 27.98 -15.76 -4.39
N LEU A 53 28.25 -15.08 -5.50
CA LEU A 53 27.64 -15.37 -6.79
C LEU A 53 27.88 -16.83 -7.24
N PRO A 54 29.09 -17.42 -7.10
CA PRO A 54 29.31 -18.81 -7.47
C PRO A 54 28.43 -19.81 -6.69
N ARG A 55 28.13 -19.50 -5.43
CA ARG A 55 27.26 -20.30 -4.56
C ARG A 55 25.80 -20.23 -5.02
N VAL A 56 25.35 -19.04 -5.41
CA VAL A 56 24.01 -18.81 -5.99
C VAL A 56 23.87 -19.60 -7.28
N GLU A 57 24.85 -19.52 -8.19
CA GLU A 57 24.82 -20.23 -9.46
C GLU A 57 24.92 -21.75 -9.31
N ALA A 58 25.68 -22.23 -8.33
CA ALA A 58 25.71 -23.65 -7.98
C ALA A 58 24.33 -24.13 -7.50
N ALA A 59 23.66 -23.33 -6.66
CA ALA A 59 22.29 -23.63 -6.23
C ALA A 59 21.33 -23.64 -7.43
N GLU A 60 21.41 -22.65 -8.32
CA GLU A 60 20.53 -22.55 -9.50
C GLU A 60 20.72 -23.70 -10.51
N ARG A 61 21.93 -24.24 -10.61
CA ARG A 61 22.23 -25.41 -11.45
C ARG A 61 21.74 -26.72 -10.86
N SER A 62 21.44 -26.77 -9.56
CA SER A 62 20.94 -27.98 -8.92
C SER A 62 19.54 -28.36 -9.43
N GLU A 63 19.31 -29.65 -9.64
CA GLU A 63 18.00 -30.16 -10.06
C GLU A 63 16.91 -29.83 -9.02
N ARG A 64 17.25 -29.93 -7.73
CA ARG A 64 16.36 -29.57 -6.62
C ARG A 64 15.89 -28.11 -6.72
N TRP A 65 16.76 -27.19 -7.14
CA TRP A 65 16.38 -25.80 -7.36
C TRP A 65 15.46 -25.68 -8.57
N ARG A 66 15.84 -26.22 -9.72
CA ARG A 66 15.06 -26.12 -10.96
C ARG A 66 13.63 -26.63 -10.78
N THR A 67 13.48 -27.84 -10.22
CA THR A 67 12.17 -28.43 -9.93
C THR A 67 11.35 -27.57 -8.97
N TRP A 68 11.97 -27.01 -7.93
CA TRP A 68 11.28 -26.10 -7.00
C TRP A 68 10.88 -24.79 -7.68
N PHE A 69 11.78 -24.21 -8.47
CA PHE A 69 11.60 -22.92 -9.13
C PHE A 69 10.47 -22.99 -10.15
N ASP A 70 10.48 -24.00 -11.03
CA ASP A 70 9.47 -24.17 -12.06
C ASP A 70 8.08 -24.42 -11.47
N LYS A 71 8.00 -25.32 -10.47
CA LYS A 71 6.75 -25.58 -9.75
C LYS A 71 6.21 -24.31 -9.11
N THR A 72 7.07 -23.57 -8.41
CA THR A 72 6.64 -22.38 -7.68
C THR A 72 6.26 -21.24 -8.63
N ARG A 73 6.98 -21.08 -9.74
CA ARG A 73 6.66 -20.11 -10.79
C ARG A 73 5.29 -20.39 -11.41
N ALA A 74 5.00 -21.64 -11.75
CA ALA A 74 3.69 -22.04 -12.28
C ALA A 74 2.55 -21.75 -11.30
N LEU A 75 2.73 -22.08 -10.02
CA LEU A 75 1.75 -21.79 -8.98
C LEU A 75 1.49 -20.29 -8.81
N ARG A 76 2.56 -19.47 -8.83
CA ARG A 76 2.42 -18.00 -8.74
C ARG A 76 1.71 -17.41 -9.95
N ALA A 77 2.03 -17.87 -11.15
CA ALA A 77 1.35 -17.42 -12.36
C ALA A 77 -0.16 -17.72 -12.30
N LYS A 78 -0.52 -18.94 -11.89
CA LYS A 78 -1.92 -19.34 -11.70
C LYS A 78 -2.62 -18.48 -10.64
N ALA A 79 -2.00 -18.29 -9.48
CA ALA A 79 -2.58 -17.47 -8.41
C ALA A 79 -2.75 -16.00 -8.84
N SER A 80 -1.79 -15.45 -9.58
CA SER A 80 -1.88 -14.08 -10.11
C SER A 80 -3.00 -13.93 -11.14
N ALA A 81 -3.19 -14.92 -12.02
CA ALA A 81 -4.28 -14.92 -12.99
C ALA A 81 -5.64 -14.93 -12.27
N GLN A 82 -5.82 -15.86 -11.32
CA GLN A 82 -7.06 -15.95 -10.52
C GLN A 82 -7.34 -14.68 -9.72
N GLN A 83 -6.31 -14.07 -9.13
CA GLN A 83 -6.47 -12.81 -8.42
C GLN A 83 -6.89 -11.69 -9.37
N SER A 84 -6.29 -11.63 -10.57
CA SER A 84 -6.64 -10.62 -11.58
C SER A 84 -8.08 -10.77 -12.05
N GLU A 85 -8.52 -12.01 -12.30
CA GLU A 85 -9.91 -12.32 -12.65
C GLU A 85 -10.89 -11.84 -11.55
N ARG A 86 -10.60 -12.16 -10.28
CA ARG A 86 -11.43 -11.71 -9.14
C ARG A 86 -11.49 -10.20 -9.04
N MET A 87 -10.35 -9.53 -9.16
CA MET A 87 -10.30 -8.06 -9.10
C MET A 87 -11.07 -7.42 -10.25
N ASN A 88 -11.02 -8.01 -11.44
CA ASN A 88 -11.79 -7.53 -12.58
C ASN A 88 -13.28 -7.73 -12.37
N ALA A 89 -13.70 -8.89 -11.85
CA ALA A 89 -15.11 -9.12 -11.50
C ALA A 89 -15.61 -8.10 -10.47
N SER A 90 -14.86 -7.87 -9.38
CA SER A 90 -15.22 -6.86 -8.38
C SER A 90 -15.24 -5.44 -8.93
N ARG A 91 -14.37 -5.11 -9.89
CA ARG A 91 -14.40 -3.79 -10.57
C ARG A 91 -15.64 -3.62 -11.42
N VAL A 92 -16.04 -4.65 -12.17
CA VAL A 92 -17.26 -4.62 -12.98
C VAL A 92 -18.49 -4.46 -12.08
N GLU A 93 -18.53 -5.20 -10.97
CA GLU A 93 -19.60 -5.08 -9.99
C GLU A 93 -19.66 -3.68 -9.37
N LEU A 94 -18.53 -3.13 -8.92
CA LEU A 94 -18.46 -1.78 -8.36
C LEU A 94 -18.86 -0.72 -9.40
N ALA A 95 -18.43 -0.87 -10.64
CA ALA A 95 -18.83 0.04 -11.72
C ALA A 95 -20.35 0.01 -11.94
N ALA A 96 -20.96 -1.18 -11.95
CA ALA A 96 -22.41 -1.31 -12.05
C ALA A 96 -23.14 -0.70 -10.85
N GLN A 97 -22.59 -0.82 -9.64
CA GLN A 97 -23.14 -0.16 -8.45
C GLN A 97 -23.08 1.36 -8.60
N ILE A 98 -21.94 1.91 -9.04
CA ILE A 98 -21.79 3.36 -9.28
C ILE A 98 -22.79 3.85 -10.33
N ASP A 99 -22.91 3.15 -11.45
CA ASP A 99 -23.83 3.53 -12.53
C ASP A 99 -25.30 3.45 -12.11
N ALA A 100 -25.63 2.58 -11.16
CA ALA A 100 -26.98 2.45 -10.61
C ALA A 100 -27.34 3.54 -9.58
N VAL A 101 -26.36 4.31 -9.07
CA VAL A 101 -26.63 5.39 -8.12
C VAL A 101 -27.23 6.58 -8.87
N GLU A 102 -28.54 6.75 -8.73
CA GLU A 102 -29.22 7.94 -9.20
C GLU A 102 -28.94 9.11 -8.25
N ILE A 103 -28.05 10.02 -8.66
CA ILE A 103 -27.79 11.25 -7.91
C ILE A 103 -28.79 12.32 -8.34
N ARG A 104 -29.74 12.63 -7.47
CA ARG A 104 -30.65 13.77 -7.66
C ARG A 104 -30.10 15.00 -6.97
N ILE A 105 -29.80 16.02 -7.76
CA ILE A 105 -29.40 17.33 -7.24
C ILE A 105 -30.66 18.17 -7.04
N PRO A 106 -31.10 18.43 -5.80
CA PRO A 106 -32.25 19.29 -5.56
C PRO A 106 -31.94 20.72 -6.02
N ARG A 107 -32.92 21.37 -6.66
CA ARG A 107 -32.85 22.81 -6.93
C ARG A 107 -33.42 23.54 -5.71
N LEU A 108 -32.55 24.16 -4.94
CA LEU A 108 -32.91 24.96 -3.79
C LEU A 108 -32.85 26.45 -4.14
N THR A 109 -33.77 27.23 -3.59
CA THR A 109 -33.63 28.68 -3.54
C THR A 109 -32.46 29.05 -2.61
N ARG A 110 -31.99 30.30 -2.69
CA ARG A 110 -30.88 30.78 -1.87
C ARG A 110 -31.16 30.63 -0.37
N ASP A 111 -32.38 30.95 0.05
CA ASP A 111 -32.75 30.91 1.47
C ASP A 111 -32.82 29.46 1.99
N GLU A 112 -33.36 28.55 1.17
CA GLU A 112 -33.36 27.11 1.47
C GLU A 112 -31.94 26.54 1.55
N LEU A 113 -31.06 26.94 0.63
CA LEU A 113 -29.65 26.53 0.63
C LEU A 113 -28.93 27.00 1.90
N PHE A 114 -29.16 28.25 2.34
CA PHE A 114 -28.59 28.75 3.58
C PHE A 114 -29.11 28.02 4.81
N GLY A 115 -30.40 27.66 4.82
CA GLY A 115 -30.96 26.79 5.86
C GLY A 115 -30.26 25.43 5.93
N VAL A 116 -30.09 24.75 4.79
CA VAL A 116 -29.40 23.45 4.71
C VAL A 116 -27.92 23.57 5.12
N ALA A 117 -27.24 24.62 4.68
CA ALA A 117 -25.84 24.87 4.99
C ALA A 117 -25.61 25.04 6.51
N VAL A 118 -26.47 25.80 7.18
CA VAL A 118 -26.43 25.98 8.63
C VAL A 118 -26.71 24.68 9.37
N ALA A 119 -27.72 23.92 8.95
CA ALA A 119 -28.04 22.63 9.55
C ALA A 119 -26.88 21.63 9.45
N ASN A 120 -26.23 21.56 8.28
CA ASN A 120 -25.06 20.71 8.06
C ASN A 120 -23.87 21.13 8.94
N ARG A 121 -23.61 22.45 9.04
CA ARG A 121 -22.54 23.00 9.88
C ARG A 121 -22.73 22.67 11.36
N THR A 122 -23.97 22.77 11.83
CA THR A 122 -24.34 22.43 13.20
C THR A 122 -24.15 20.93 13.46
N ALA A 123 -24.66 20.06 12.58
CA ALA A 123 -24.47 18.61 12.70
C ALA A 123 -22.99 18.19 12.71
N GLN A 124 -22.15 18.82 11.87
CA GLN A 124 -20.71 18.58 11.85
C GLN A 124 -20.04 19.02 13.17
N SER A 125 -20.48 20.14 13.73
CA SER A 125 -19.96 20.65 15.00
C SER A 125 -20.32 19.72 16.17
N GLU A 126 -21.56 19.23 16.21
CA GLU A 126 -22.04 18.25 17.19
C GLU A 126 -21.27 16.93 17.11
N TRP A 127 -21.04 16.41 15.89
CA TRP A 127 -20.25 15.21 15.69
C TRP A 127 -18.83 15.35 16.24
N HIS A 128 -18.18 16.48 15.96
CA HIS A 128 -16.85 16.77 16.48
C HIS A 128 -16.81 17.02 18.00
N ALA A 129 -17.86 17.60 18.59
CA ALA A 129 -17.98 17.77 20.03
C ALA A 129 -18.10 16.41 20.73
N ALA A 130 -18.88 15.50 20.16
CA ALA A 130 -19.02 14.12 20.64
C ALA A 130 -17.69 13.34 20.59
N GLU A 131 -16.88 13.51 19.54
CA GLU A 131 -15.55 12.87 19.45
C GLU A 131 -14.51 13.47 20.42
N ARG A 132 -14.57 14.77 20.68
CA ARG A 132 -13.52 15.50 21.44
C ARG A 132 -13.86 15.72 22.91
N GLY A 133 -15.06 15.36 23.36
CA GLY A 133 -15.48 15.43 24.76
C GLY A 133 -15.62 16.85 25.32
N HIS A 134 -15.66 17.87 24.45
CA HIS A 134 -15.90 19.26 24.82
C HIS A 134 -16.86 19.91 23.83
N ASP A 135 -17.90 20.54 24.39
CA ASP A 135 -18.93 21.25 23.65
C ASP A 135 -18.65 22.75 23.78
N ASN A 136 -18.14 23.37 22.73
CA ASN A 136 -17.78 24.79 22.75
C ASN A 136 -18.14 25.47 21.43
N HIS A 137 -19.25 25.07 20.81
CA HIS A 137 -19.73 25.66 19.56
C HIS A 137 -21.16 26.16 19.77
N ASP A 138 -21.37 27.46 19.59
CA ASP A 138 -22.72 28.03 19.52
C ASP A 138 -23.43 27.51 18.28
N LEU A 139 -24.63 26.97 18.45
CA LEU A 139 -25.47 26.51 17.34
C LEU A 139 -25.79 27.72 16.45
N ALA A 140 -25.25 27.71 15.23
CA ALA A 140 -25.52 28.78 14.28
C ALA A 140 -26.96 28.68 13.77
N THR A 141 -27.60 29.83 13.57
CA THR A 141 -28.89 29.95 12.85
C THR A 141 -28.66 30.82 11.61
N VAL A 142 -29.53 30.73 10.61
CA VAL A 142 -29.43 31.59 9.41
C VAL A 142 -29.45 33.07 9.79
N SER A 143 -30.19 33.44 10.83
CA SER A 143 -30.26 34.80 11.37
C SER A 143 -29.06 35.24 12.21
N SER A 144 -28.34 34.30 12.84
CA SER A 144 -27.19 34.62 13.71
C SER A 144 -25.84 34.49 13.01
N ALA A 145 -25.80 33.83 11.85
CA ALA A 145 -24.60 33.68 11.04
C ALA A 145 -24.37 34.92 10.16
N ASP A 146 -23.12 35.39 10.14
CA ASP A 146 -22.68 36.44 9.22
C ASP A 146 -22.90 36.02 7.75
N PRO A 147 -23.41 36.90 6.86
CA PRO A 147 -23.65 36.58 5.45
C PRO A 147 -22.45 36.00 4.71
N ALA A 148 -21.22 36.43 5.04
CA ALA A 148 -20.04 35.83 4.42
C ALA A 148 -19.77 34.40 4.93
N ALA A 149 -20.15 34.07 6.16
CA ALA A 149 -20.11 32.70 6.67
C ALA A 149 -21.16 31.81 6.00
N LEU A 150 -22.39 32.30 5.83
CA LEU A 150 -23.45 31.58 5.10
C LEU A 150 -23.02 31.24 3.66
N GLN A 151 -22.40 32.19 2.97
CA GLN A 151 -21.91 31.97 1.61
C GLN A 151 -20.78 30.92 1.55
N ARG A 152 -19.94 30.82 2.60
CA ARG A 152 -18.88 29.81 2.69
C ARG A 152 -19.39 28.42 3.05
N TRP A 153 -20.54 28.30 3.69
CA TRP A 153 -21.14 27.02 4.05
C TRP A 153 -22.08 26.47 2.98
N ALA A 154 -22.57 27.33 2.09
CA ALA A 154 -23.48 27.00 0.98
C ALA A 154 -22.79 26.33 -0.23
N VAL A 155 -21.72 25.58 0.00
CA VAL A 155 -20.87 24.91 -1.02
C VAL A 155 -20.86 23.41 -0.78
#